data_AF-A0A961UR33-F1
#
_entry.id   AF-A0A961UR33-F1
#
_cell.length_a   1.000
_cell.length_b   1.000
_cell.length_c   1.000
_cell.angle_alpha   90.00
_cell.angle_beta   90.00
_cell.angle_gamma   90.00
#
_symmetry.space_group_name_H-M   'P 1'
#
loop_
_entity.id
_entity.type
_entity.pdbx_description
1 polymer ?
#
loop_
_entity_poly.entity_id
_entity_poly.type
_entity_poly.pdbx_seq_one_letter_code
_entity_poly.pdbx_strand_id
1 'polypeptide(L)' 'MLKATARSPRRCTAEHLVARCEGGPDTIQNIVAACWLCNNRRHRRKVSLSAQTYLDHVRQRIAKGKWLAMRSIRAKMR' A
#
# COMPACT_ATOMS: atom_id res chain seq x y z
N MET A 1 -11.76 -27.22 -3.41
CA MET A 1 -11.71 -25.90 -4.07
C MET A 1 -11.39 -24.83 -3.03
N LEU A 2 -10.17 -24.28 -3.02
CA LEU A 2 -9.80 -23.19 -2.11
C LEU A 2 -10.55 -21.92 -2.53
N LYS A 3 -11.56 -21.53 -1.74
CA LYS A 3 -12.24 -20.22 -1.92
C LYS A 3 -11.20 -19.12 -1.73
N ALA A 4 -11.07 -18.23 -2.72
CA ALA A 4 -10.19 -17.07 -2.63
C ALA A 4 -10.68 -16.16 -1.49
N THR A 5 -10.09 -16.31 -0.31
CA THR A 5 -10.31 -15.38 0.80
C THR A 5 -9.89 -13.99 0.34
N ALA A 6 -10.80 -13.02 0.41
CA ALA A 6 -10.52 -11.63 0.09
C ALA A 6 -9.20 -11.20 0.75
N ARG A 7 -8.24 -10.71 -0.03
CA ARG A 7 -6.92 -10.31 0.49
C ARG A 7 -7.11 -9.22 1.54
N SER A 8 -6.65 -9.47 2.76
CA SER A 8 -6.79 -8.49 3.84
C SER A 8 -6.04 -7.20 3.45
N PRO A 9 -6.60 -6.00 3.71
CA PRO A 9 -5.95 -4.74 3.38
C PRO A 9 -4.54 -4.58 3.97
N ARG A 10 -4.26 -5.31 5.06
CA ARG A 10 -2.99 -5.30 5.80
C ARG A 10 -2.02 -6.43 5.41
N ARG A 11 -2.42 -7.36 4.53
CA ARG A 11 -1.54 -8.45 4.09
C ARG A 11 -0.23 -7.87 3.56
N CYS A 12 0.90 -8.32 4.10
CA CYS A 12 2.21 -7.89 3.62
C CYS A 12 2.44 -8.40 2.19
N THR A 13 3.06 -7.57 1.36
CA THR A 13 3.44 -7.84 -0.03
C THR A 13 4.82 -7.24 -0.28
N ALA A 14 5.57 -7.82 -1.23
CA ALA A 14 6.78 -7.21 -1.76
C ALA A 14 6.39 -6.21 -2.87
N GLU A 15 6.99 -5.03 -2.83
CA GLU A 15 6.77 -3.95 -3.80
C GLU A 15 8.10 -3.44 -4.33
N HIS A 16 8.22 -3.28 -5.65
CA HIS A 16 9.39 -2.67 -6.26
C HIS A 16 9.34 -1.14 -6.16
N LEU A 17 10.43 -0.49 -5.76
CA LEU A 17 10.53 0.98 -5.70
C LEU A 17 10.55 1.59 -7.11
N VAL A 18 11.33 0.98 -8.00
CA VAL A 18 11.33 1.19 -9.45
C VAL A 18 10.66 -0.01 -10.10
N ALA A 19 9.62 0.21 -10.90
CA ALA A 19 8.84 -0.88 -11.48
C ALA A 19 9.70 -1.72 -12.45
N ARG A 20 9.45 -3.04 -12.49
CA ARG A 20 10.16 -3.95 -13.41
C ARG A 20 9.98 -3.56 -14.88
N CYS A 21 8.80 -3.07 -15.26
CA CYS A 21 8.52 -2.58 -16.62
C CYS A 21 9.26 -1.27 -16.96
N GLU A 22 9.71 -0.52 -15.96
CA GLU A 22 10.55 0.68 -16.11
C GLU A 22 12.05 0.34 -16.02
N GLY A 23 12.41 -0.96 -16.01
CA GLY A 23 13.80 -1.42 -15.91
C GLY A 23 14.31 -1.59 -14.48
N GLY A 24 13.45 -1.51 -13.46
CA GLY A 24 13.83 -1.69 -12.07
C GLY A 24 14.45 -3.07 -11.78
N PRO A 25 15.52 -3.18 -10.98
CA PRO A 25 16.18 -4.45 -10.69
C PRO A 25 15.38 -5.28 -9.67
N ASP A 26 15.44 -6.61 -9.78
CA ASP A 26 14.83 -7.52 -8.80
C ASP A 26 15.80 -7.81 -7.65
N THR A 27 16.14 -6.77 -6.91
CA THR A 27 17.14 -6.79 -5.83
C THR A 27 16.53 -6.35 -4.52
N ILE A 28 17.11 -6.80 -3.40
CA ILE A 28 16.61 -6.45 -2.07
C ILE A 28 16.58 -4.93 -1.82
N GLN A 29 17.48 -4.18 -2.46
CA GLN A 29 17.54 -2.72 -2.35
C GLN A 29 16.38 -2.03 -3.08
N ASN A 30 15.83 -2.67 -4.12
CA ASN A 30 14.69 -2.16 -4.88
C ASN A 30 13.36 -2.74 -4.41
N ILE A 31 13.34 -3.64 -3.42
CA ILE A 31 12.13 -4.30 -2.93
C ILE A 31 11.86 -3.87 -1.49
N VAL A 32 10.64 -3.40 -1.23
CA VAL A 32 10.18 -3.01 0.10
C VAL A 32 8.93 -3.77 0.51
N ALA A 33 8.72 -3.91 1.82
CA ALA A 33 7.48 -4.41 2.36
C ALA A 33 6.39 -3.33 2.24
N ALA A 34 5.27 -3.67 1.59
CA ALA A 34 4.08 -2.83 1.50
C ALA A 34 2.84 -3.65 1.85
N CYS A 35 1.81 -3.01 2.43
CA CYS A 35 0.54 -3.70 2.60
C CYS A 35 -0.20 -3.81 1.26
N TRP A 36 -1.03 -4.85 1.12
CA TRP A 36 -1.77 -5.15 -0.10
C TRP A 36 -2.59 -3.95 -0.58
N LEU A 37 -3.19 -3.18 0.33
CA LEU A 37 -3.98 -2.02 -0.04
C LEU A 37 -3.13 -0.89 -0.66
N CYS A 38 -1.98 -0.56 -0.05
CA CYS A 38 -1.08 0.47 -0.58
C CYS A 38 -0.56 0.03 -1.95
N ASN A 39 0.00 -1.18 -2.01
CA ASN A 39 0.54 -1.75 -3.24
C ASN A 39 -0.52 -1.72 -4.36
N ASN A 40 -1.71 -2.30 -4.11
CA ASN A 40 -2.77 -2.35 -5.11
C ASN A 40 -3.30 -0.97 -5.54
N ARG A 41 -3.47 -0.02 -4.60
CA ARG A 41 -3.94 1.33 -4.94
C ARG A 41 -2.91 2.15 -5.69
N ARG A 42 -1.61 1.91 -5.46
CA ARG A 42 -0.53 2.57 -6.19
C ARG A 42 -0.59 2.19 -7.68
N HIS A 43 -0.64 0.90 -7.98
CA HIS A 43 -0.65 0.39 -9.36
C HIS A 43 -1.97 0.57 -10.10
N ARG A 44 -3.09 0.74 -9.40
CA ARG A 44 -4.39 1.05 -10.03
C ARG A 44 -4.49 2.48 -10.58
N ARG A 45 -3.55 3.36 -10.24
CA ARG A 45 -3.55 4.72 -10.78
C ARG A 45 -3.06 4.69 -12.22
N LYS A 46 -3.76 5.41 -13.10
CA LYS A 46 -3.38 5.59 -14.51
C LYS A 46 -2.02 6.29 -14.68
N VAL A 47 -1.71 7.21 -13.77
CA VAL A 47 -0.44 7.93 -13.73
C VAL A 47 0.29 7.55 -12.46
N SER A 48 1.50 7.01 -12.62
CA SER A 48 2.38 6.69 -11.50
C SER A 48 2.76 7.99 -10.78
N LEU A 49 2.53 8.04 -9.47
CA LEU A 49 2.99 9.16 -8.65
C LEU A 49 4.42 8.90 -8.22
N SER A 50 5.22 9.96 -8.10
CA SER A 50 6.49 9.88 -7.39
C SER A 50 6.26 9.37 -5.96
N ALA A 51 7.28 8.76 -5.37
CA ALA A 51 7.19 8.22 -4.02
C ALA A 51 6.70 9.27 -3.01
N GLN A 52 7.22 10.51 -3.11
CA GLN A 52 6.85 11.63 -2.23
C GLN A 52 5.38 12.02 -2.40
N THR A 53 4.91 12.23 -3.64
CA THR A 53 3.52 12.61 -3.91
C THR A 53 2.55 11.50 -3.50
N TYR A 54 2.92 10.23 -3.67
CA TYR A 54 2.11 9.11 -3.22
C TYR A 54 2.01 9.08 -1.69
N LEU A 55 3.10 9.35 -0.98
CA LEU A 55 3.14 9.40 0.48
C LEU A 55 2.31 10.57 1.03
N ASP A 56 2.35 11.75 0.41
CA ASP A 56 1.49 12.88 0.80
C ASP A 56 0.01 12.58 0.54
N HIS A 57 -0.30 11.93 -0.59
CA HIS A 57 -1.65 11.42 -0.84
C HIS A 57 -2.10 10.45 0.26
N VAL A 58 -1.28 9.46 0.62
CA VAL A 58 -1.59 8.50 1.70
C VAL A 58 -1.85 9.23 3.02
N ARG A 59 -0.98 10.17 3.41
CA ARG A 59 -1.12 10.97 4.63
C ARG A 59 -2.44 11.73 4.67
N GLN A 60 -2.81 12.41 3.59
CA GLN A 60 -4.09 13.11 3.48
C GLN A 60 -5.29 12.16 3.63
N ARG A 61 -5.18 10.92 3.12
CA ARG A 61 -6.26 9.92 3.23
C ARG A 61 -6.33 9.33 4.64
N ILE A 62 -5.20 9.15 5.32
CA ILE A 62 -5.14 8.73 6.72
C ILE A 62 -5.77 9.79 7.62
N ALA A 63 -5.42 11.07 7.44
CA ALA A 63 -6.00 12.19 8.20
C ALA A 63 -7.53 12.24 8.07
N LYS A 64 -8.07 11.84 6.91
CA LYS A 64 -9.51 11.76 6.64
C LYS A 64 -10.14 10.42 7.08
N GLY A 65 -9.39 9.51 7.70
CA GLY A 65 -9.88 8.19 8.13
C GLY A 65 -10.21 7.22 6.98
N LYS A 66 -9.70 7.47 5.76
CA LYS A 66 -10.14 6.78 4.52
C LYS A 66 -9.05 5.94 3.84
N TRP A 67 -7.90 5.74 4.49
CA TRP A 67 -6.80 4.97 3.92
C TRP A 67 -6.83 3.51 4.34
N LEU A 68 -6.52 3.21 5.58
CA LEU A 68 -6.65 1.87 6.16
C LEU A 68 -7.92 1.87 7.00
N ALA A 69 -8.75 0.83 6.87
CA ALA A 69 -9.73 0.53 7.91
C ALA A 69 -8.96 0.10 9.16
N MET A 70 -8.38 1.07 9.88
CA MET A 70 -8.20 0.92 11.30
C MET A 70 -9.62 0.82 11.85
N ARG A 71 -10.01 -0.37 12.30
CA ARG A 71 -10.86 -0.40 13.50
C ARG A 71 -10.07 0.41 14.50
N SER A 72 -10.45 1.67 14.70
CA SER A 72 -9.76 2.56 15.63
C SER A 72 -9.57 1.78 16.92
N ILE A 73 -8.33 1.52 17.33
CA ILE A 73 -8.03 1.25 18.73
C ILE A 73 -8.12 2.61 19.45
N ARG A 74 -9.31 3.21 19.40
CA ARG A 74 -9.75 4.31 20.24
C ARG A 74 -11.13 3.91 20.75
N ALA A 75 -11.14 2.83 21.51
CA ALA A 75 -12.22 2.52 22.42
C ALA A 75 -11.56 2.18 23.75
N LYS A 76 -11.70 3.11 24.71
CA LYS A 76 -11.37 3.00 26.14
C LYS A 76 -9.88 3.10 26.51
N MET A 77 -9.37 4.33 26.53
CA MET A 77 -8.75 4.83 27.76
C MET A 77 -9.79 5.78 28.38
N ARG A 78 -10.61 5.22 29.27
CA ARG A 78 -11.30 5.96 30.33
C ARG A 78 -10.54 5.65 31.60
#